data_AF-H6NHM3-F1
#
_entry.id   AF-H6NHM3-F1
#
_cell.length_a   1.000
_cell.length_b   1.000
_cell.length_c   1.000
_cell.angle_alpha   90.00
_cell.angle_beta   90.00
_cell.angle_gamma   90.00
#
_symmetry.space_group_name_H-M   'P 1'
#
loop_
_entity.id
_entity.type
_entity.pdbx_description
1 polymer ?
#
loop_
_entity_poly.entity_id
_entity_poly.type
_entity_poly.pdbx_seq_one_letter_code
_entity_poly.pdbx_strand_id
1 'polypeptide(L)'
;MGHTRNVLVLMVIMAASLCASVYGAEYWRSTQTLEMRTSRPAEQVADNPAEQGEAIVRDYFTALMNDKTLEGTPLTSFEIGRTDASDPDRIRVSVTAQFAEGPEWPPVDYFVVRAGDRYKVQKQVCVMEALPDTPGKLTARCTSDYTESIDGTISVPGPGSGTPAENGL
;
A
#
# COMPACT_ATOMS: atom_id res chain seq x y z
N MET A 1 -43.02 -15.14 -40.07
CA MET A 1 -41.55 -15.13 -39.92
C MET A 1 -41.05 -13.79 -39.33
N GLY A 2 -41.55 -13.40 -38.14
CA GLY A 2 -41.19 -12.12 -37.50
C GLY A 2 -40.62 -12.24 -36.09
N HIS A 3 -40.87 -13.34 -35.39
CA HIS A 3 -40.42 -13.52 -34.00
C HIS A 3 -38.95 -13.95 -33.86
N THR A 4 -38.41 -14.72 -34.78
CA THR A 4 -37.01 -15.22 -34.71
C THR A 4 -35.97 -14.13 -34.95
N ARG A 5 -36.29 -13.06 -35.71
CA ARG A 5 -35.39 -11.91 -35.89
C ARG A 5 -35.23 -11.07 -34.62
N ASN A 6 -36.30 -10.91 -33.83
CA ASN A 6 -36.27 -10.07 -32.63
C ASN A 6 -35.48 -10.72 -31.48
N VAL A 7 -35.55 -12.05 -31.34
CA VAL A 7 -34.80 -12.81 -30.33
C VAL A 7 -33.30 -12.78 -30.61
N LEU A 8 -32.90 -12.88 -31.87
CA LEU A 8 -31.49 -12.92 -32.28
C LEU A 8 -30.79 -11.56 -32.07
N VAL A 9 -31.50 -10.45 -32.32
CA VAL A 9 -30.99 -9.10 -32.04
C VAL A 9 -30.81 -8.85 -30.53
N LEU A 10 -31.75 -9.30 -29.70
CA LEU A 10 -31.67 -9.16 -28.24
C LEU A 10 -30.50 -9.93 -27.63
N MET A 11 -30.19 -11.14 -28.13
CA MET A 11 -29.03 -11.91 -27.67
C MET A 11 -27.70 -11.25 -28.03
N VAL A 12 -27.58 -10.68 -29.23
CA VAL A 12 -26.34 -9.98 -29.66
C VAL A 12 -26.09 -8.73 -28.81
N ILE A 13 -27.15 -7.98 -28.45
CA ILE A 13 -27.03 -6.80 -27.59
C ILE A 13 -26.61 -7.20 -26.16
N MET A 14 -27.20 -8.27 -25.59
CA MET A 14 -26.80 -8.73 -24.26
C MET A 14 -25.35 -9.25 -24.23
N ALA A 15 -24.93 -10.02 -25.25
CA ALA A 15 -23.55 -10.50 -25.36
C ALA A 15 -22.54 -9.34 -25.48
N ALA A 16 -22.87 -8.30 -26.25
CA ALA A 16 -22.02 -7.11 -26.37
C ALA A 16 -21.90 -6.32 -25.04
N SER A 17 -22.99 -6.21 -24.28
CA SER A 17 -22.99 -5.53 -22.96
C SER A 17 -22.19 -6.27 -21.88
N LEU A 18 -22.17 -7.60 -21.94
CA LEU A 18 -21.36 -8.44 -21.04
C LEU A 18 -19.87 -8.32 -21.34
N CYS A 19 -19.48 -8.24 -22.62
CA CYS A 19 -18.08 -8.03 -22.98
C CYS A 19 -17.56 -6.66 -22.53
N ALA A 20 -18.35 -5.58 -22.70
CA ALA A 20 -17.92 -4.23 -22.33
C ALA A 20 -17.70 -4.04 -20.81
N SER A 21 -18.44 -4.77 -19.97
CA SER A 21 -18.31 -4.69 -18.51
C SER A 21 -17.06 -5.40 -17.97
N VAL A 22 -16.60 -6.47 -18.62
CA VAL A 22 -15.37 -7.18 -18.23
C VAL A 22 -14.12 -6.35 -18.55
N TYR A 23 -14.04 -5.73 -19.74
CA TYR A 23 -12.90 -4.88 -20.11
C TYR A 23 -12.78 -3.61 -19.25
N GLY A 24 -13.90 -3.04 -18.80
CA GLY A 24 -13.88 -1.89 -17.90
C GLY A 24 -13.28 -2.22 -16.52
N ALA A 25 -13.63 -3.37 -15.95
CA ALA A 25 -13.19 -3.75 -14.60
C ALA A 25 -11.67 -3.98 -14.50
N GLU A 26 -11.05 -4.50 -15.56
CA GLU A 26 -9.61 -4.73 -15.61
C GLU A 26 -8.82 -3.42 -15.78
N TYR A 27 -9.34 -2.47 -16.57
CA TYR A 27 -8.71 -1.15 -16.77
C TYR A 27 -8.72 -0.30 -15.50
N TRP A 28 -9.81 -0.31 -14.73
CA TRP A 28 -9.88 0.40 -13.44
C TRP A 28 -8.96 -0.21 -12.37
N ARG A 29 -8.69 -1.52 -12.43
CA ARG A 29 -7.75 -2.18 -11.51
C ARG A 29 -6.28 -1.84 -11.79
N SER A 30 -5.91 -1.53 -13.03
CA SER A 30 -4.50 -1.24 -13.37
C SER A 30 -4.07 0.20 -13.04
N THR A 31 -5.03 1.12 -12.89
CA THR A 31 -4.74 2.54 -12.57
C THR A 31 -4.74 2.84 -11.07
N GLN A 32 -5.27 1.94 -10.22
CA GLN A 32 -5.29 2.14 -8.77
C GLN A 32 -3.98 1.70 -8.12
N THR A 33 -3.43 2.57 -7.27
CA THR A 33 -2.25 2.23 -6.46
C THR A 33 -2.55 1.08 -5.51
N LEU A 34 -1.52 0.35 -5.10
CA LEU A 34 -1.66 -0.77 -4.18
C LEU A 34 -2.36 -0.39 -2.87
N GLU A 35 -2.04 0.79 -2.34
CA GLU A 35 -2.64 1.36 -1.12
C GLU A 35 -4.14 1.57 -1.30
N MET A 36 -4.58 2.01 -2.49
CA MET A 36 -6.00 2.19 -2.77
C MET A 36 -6.73 0.85 -2.94
N ARG A 37 -6.12 -0.14 -3.60
CA ARG A 37 -6.73 -1.47 -3.76
C ARG A 37 -6.96 -2.20 -2.43
N THR A 38 -6.15 -1.89 -1.43
CA THR A 38 -6.15 -2.53 -0.10
C THR A 38 -6.82 -1.65 0.97
N SER A 39 -7.34 -0.49 0.57
CA SER A 39 -8.01 0.47 1.46
C SER A 39 -9.39 -0.01 1.92
N ARG A 40 -9.85 0.47 3.08
CA ARG A 40 -11.21 0.22 3.60
C ARG A 40 -12.00 1.51 3.84
N PRO A 41 -13.35 1.49 3.74
CA PRO A 41 -14.18 2.65 4.06
C PRO A 41 -13.99 3.12 5.50
N ALA A 42 -14.04 4.44 5.73
CA ALA A 42 -13.86 5.05 7.03
C ALA A 42 -14.92 4.61 8.05
N GLU A 43 -16.15 4.39 7.60
CA GLU A 43 -17.23 3.86 8.43
C GLU A 43 -16.90 2.49 9.01
N GLN A 44 -16.35 1.58 8.18
CA GLN A 44 -15.95 0.25 8.62
C GLN A 44 -14.81 0.30 9.64
N VAL A 45 -13.86 1.21 9.44
CA VAL A 45 -12.69 1.38 10.33
C VAL A 45 -13.09 2.00 11.67
N ALA A 46 -14.06 2.92 11.67
CA ALA A 46 -14.51 3.59 12.89
C ALA A 46 -15.05 2.62 13.94
N ASP A 47 -15.68 1.52 13.52
CA ASP A 47 -16.26 0.52 14.42
C ASP A 47 -15.19 -0.28 15.19
N ASN A 48 -14.08 -0.62 14.54
CA ASN A 48 -13.00 -1.46 15.10
C ASN A 48 -11.63 -1.06 14.53
N PRO A 49 -11.06 0.10 14.91
CA PRO A 49 -9.92 0.68 14.21
C PRO A 49 -8.65 -0.17 14.29
N ALA A 50 -8.39 -0.82 15.43
CA ALA A 50 -7.23 -1.72 15.56
C ALA A 50 -7.32 -2.94 14.63
N GLU A 51 -8.46 -3.66 14.66
CA GLU A 51 -8.68 -4.84 13.82
C GLU A 51 -8.68 -4.48 12.34
N GLN A 52 -9.34 -3.38 11.97
CA GLN A 52 -9.39 -2.95 10.57
C GLN A 52 -8.04 -2.41 10.08
N GLY A 53 -7.26 -1.74 10.94
CA GLY A 53 -5.89 -1.32 10.64
C GLY A 53 -4.97 -2.51 10.36
N GLU A 54 -5.02 -3.54 11.21
CA GLU A 54 -4.32 -4.81 10.97
C GLU A 54 -4.75 -5.43 9.64
N ALA A 55 -6.05 -5.49 9.37
CA ALA A 55 -6.58 -6.10 8.16
C ALA A 55 -6.13 -5.37 6.89
N ILE A 56 -6.12 -4.02 6.89
CA ILE A 56 -5.60 -3.21 5.78
C ILE A 56 -4.11 -3.51 5.53
N VAL A 57 -3.30 -3.57 6.59
CA VAL A 57 -1.87 -3.86 6.47
C VAL A 57 -1.63 -5.30 5.99
N ARG A 58 -2.39 -6.26 6.49
CA ARG A 58 -2.35 -7.65 6.05
C ARG A 58 -2.67 -7.78 4.56
N ASP A 59 -3.73 -7.11 4.11
CA ASP A 59 -4.14 -7.10 2.71
C ASP A 59 -3.04 -6.44 1.83
N TYR A 60 -2.45 -5.34 2.30
CA TYR A 60 -1.34 -4.64 1.63
C TYR A 60 -0.11 -5.54 1.44
N PHE A 61 0.39 -6.16 2.51
CA PHE A 61 1.58 -7.01 2.44
C PHE A 61 1.32 -8.32 1.70
N THR A 62 0.12 -8.89 1.82
CA THR A 62 -0.27 -10.05 1.01
C THR A 62 -0.26 -9.72 -0.48
N ALA A 63 -0.76 -8.54 -0.85
CA ALA A 63 -0.72 -8.09 -2.23
C ALA A 63 0.70 -7.78 -2.71
N LEU A 64 1.58 -7.21 -1.87
CA LEU A 64 3.02 -7.07 -2.18
C LEU A 64 3.69 -8.41 -2.48
N MET A 65 3.48 -9.43 -1.64
CA MET A 65 4.06 -10.77 -1.85
C MET A 65 3.63 -11.41 -3.19
N ASN A 66 2.42 -11.09 -3.64
CA ASN A 66 1.85 -11.65 -4.87
C ASN A 66 2.15 -10.78 -6.11
N ASP A 67 2.76 -9.60 -5.94
CA ASP A 67 3.08 -8.70 -7.04
C ASP A 67 4.43 -9.08 -7.67
N LYS A 68 4.35 -9.72 -8.84
CA LYS A 68 5.53 -10.17 -9.61
C LYS A 68 6.22 -9.04 -10.40
N THR A 69 5.69 -7.82 -10.33
CA THR A 69 6.21 -6.67 -11.07
C THR A 69 7.16 -5.82 -10.26
N LEU A 70 7.32 -6.10 -8.96
CA LEU A 70 8.22 -5.37 -8.08
C LEU A 70 9.68 -5.73 -8.38
N GLU A 71 10.51 -4.70 -8.56
CA GLU A 71 11.96 -4.84 -8.65
C GLU A 71 12.59 -5.03 -7.26
N GLY A 72 13.68 -5.79 -7.18
CA GLY A 72 14.42 -6.05 -5.95
C GLY A 72 14.19 -7.44 -5.36
N THR A 73 14.61 -7.63 -4.11
CA THR A 73 14.47 -8.91 -3.41
C THR A 73 13.00 -9.14 -3.01
N PRO A 74 12.37 -10.25 -3.41
CA PRO A 74 10.97 -10.48 -3.13
C PRO A 74 10.70 -10.72 -1.65
N LEU A 75 9.57 -10.20 -1.18
CA LEU A 75 9.02 -10.48 0.15
C LEU A 75 8.46 -11.92 0.17
N THR A 76 8.92 -12.75 1.11
CA THR A 76 8.53 -14.16 1.23
C THR A 76 7.54 -14.42 2.36
N SER A 77 7.58 -13.61 3.42
CA SER A 77 6.58 -13.65 4.50
C SER A 77 6.57 -12.33 5.27
N PHE A 78 5.55 -12.15 6.12
CA PHE A 78 5.49 -11.05 7.07
C PHE A 78 4.71 -11.47 8.31
N GLU A 79 5.03 -10.83 9.43
CA GLU A 79 4.31 -10.96 10.69
C GLU A 79 3.80 -9.58 11.13
N ILE A 80 2.53 -9.53 11.55
CA ILE A 80 1.96 -8.33 12.15
C ILE A 80 2.16 -8.43 13.66
N GLY A 81 2.83 -7.43 14.23
CA GLY A 81 3.07 -7.29 15.65
C GLY A 81 1.98 -6.47 16.34
N ARG A 82 2.39 -5.41 17.05
CA ARG A 82 1.48 -4.54 17.80
C ARG A 82 0.73 -3.59 16.87
N THR A 83 -0.57 -3.45 17.12
CA THR A 83 -1.41 -2.38 16.56
C THR A 83 -1.77 -1.36 17.66
N ASP A 84 -1.56 -0.09 17.38
CA ASP A 84 -1.94 1.05 18.23
C ASP A 84 -2.93 1.93 17.45
N ALA A 85 -4.17 1.95 17.93
CA ALA A 85 -5.27 2.73 17.37
C ALA A 85 -5.71 3.87 18.31
N SER A 86 -4.80 4.35 19.16
CA SER A 86 -5.09 5.47 20.08
C SER A 86 -5.37 6.79 19.34
N ASP A 87 -4.80 6.95 18.14
CA ASP A 87 -5.12 8.03 17.21
C ASP A 87 -5.99 7.45 16.05
N PRO A 88 -7.28 7.78 15.99
CA PRO A 88 -8.19 7.21 15.00
C PRO A 88 -7.84 7.66 13.57
N ASP A 89 -7.24 8.83 13.37
CA ASP A 89 -6.86 9.31 12.04
C ASP A 89 -5.53 8.69 11.57
N ARG A 90 -4.78 8.07 12.48
CA ARG A 90 -3.46 7.48 12.24
C ARG A 90 -3.22 6.24 13.09
N ILE A 91 -3.68 5.10 12.59
CA ILE A 91 -3.49 3.80 13.24
C ILE A 91 -2.08 3.29 12.93
N ARG A 92 -1.31 2.93 13.95
CA ARG A 92 0.05 2.38 13.81
C ARG A 92 0.00 0.85 13.87
N VAL A 93 0.66 0.18 12.94
CA VAL A 93 0.76 -1.28 12.89
C VAL A 93 2.23 -1.66 12.69
N SER A 94 2.79 -2.44 13.61
CA SER A 94 4.16 -2.94 13.50
C SER A 94 4.21 -4.19 12.61
N VAL A 95 5.15 -4.24 11.68
CA VAL A 95 5.31 -5.35 10.72
C VAL A 95 6.77 -5.80 10.69
N THR A 96 6.99 -7.10 10.81
CA THR A 96 8.28 -7.74 10.55
C THR A 96 8.23 -8.40 9.18
N ALA A 97 9.05 -7.92 8.24
CA ALA A 97 9.10 -8.43 6.88
C ALA A 97 10.26 -9.43 6.72
N GLN A 98 10.03 -10.51 5.95
CA GLN A 98 11.07 -11.45 5.56
C GLN A 98 11.22 -11.45 4.05
N PHE A 99 12.45 -11.25 3.59
CA PHE A 99 12.79 -11.25 2.17
C PHE A 99 13.52 -12.53 1.79
N ALA A 100 13.48 -12.91 0.52
CA ALA A 100 14.11 -14.15 0.04
C ALA A 100 15.63 -14.17 0.26
N GLU A 101 16.26 -13.00 0.20
CA GLU A 101 17.69 -12.80 0.39
C GLU A 101 17.94 -11.57 1.28
N GLY A 102 19.10 -11.54 1.92
CA GLY A 102 19.52 -10.44 2.77
C GLY A 102 19.34 -10.70 4.27
N PRO A 103 19.66 -9.70 5.10
CA PRO A 103 19.56 -9.80 6.55
C PRO A 103 18.11 -9.84 7.03
N GLU A 104 17.91 -10.35 8.25
CA GLU A 104 16.64 -10.23 8.96
C GLU A 104 16.34 -8.75 9.22
N TRP A 105 15.15 -8.31 8.82
CA TRP A 105 14.72 -6.94 9.03
C TRP A 105 14.08 -6.78 10.41
N PRO A 106 14.39 -5.68 11.14
CA PRO A 106 13.71 -5.40 12.39
C PRO A 106 12.22 -5.07 12.12
N PRO A 107 11.35 -5.18 13.15
CA PRO A 107 9.99 -4.70 13.06
C PRO A 107 9.95 -3.21 12.69
N VAL A 108 9.07 -2.85 11.76
CA VAL A 108 8.87 -1.49 11.27
C VAL A 108 7.43 -1.07 11.51
N ASP A 109 7.23 0.16 11.96
CA ASP A 109 5.91 0.75 12.10
C ASP A 109 5.40 1.26 10.74
N TYR A 110 4.24 0.77 10.32
CA TYR A 110 3.44 1.29 9.23
C TYR A 110 2.26 2.08 9.78
N PHE A 111 1.83 3.10 9.04
CA PHE A 111 0.67 3.91 9.40
C PHE A 111 -0.48 3.67 8.44
N VAL A 112 -1.66 3.42 8.99
CA VAL A 112 -2.93 3.41 8.27
C VAL A 112 -3.58 4.77 8.51
N VAL A 113 -3.69 5.56 7.44
CA VAL A 113 -4.11 6.96 7.50
C VAL A 113 -5.40 7.16 6.71
N ARG A 114 -6.21 8.11 7.18
CA ARG A 114 -7.43 8.52 6.48
C ARG A 114 -7.09 9.37 5.25
N ALA A 115 -7.63 9.00 4.09
CA ALA A 115 -7.57 9.75 2.85
C ALA A 115 -9.00 9.85 2.27
N GLY A 116 -9.69 10.94 2.60
CA GLY A 116 -11.11 11.12 2.27
C GLY A 116 -12.01 10.21 3.10
N ASP A 117 -12.81 9.40 2.42
CA ASP A 117 -13.76 8.44 3.00
C ASP A 117 -13.15 7.04 3.21
N ARG A 118 -11.82 6.89 3.07
CA ARG A 118 -11.14 5.59 3.16
C ARG A 118 -9.87 5.67 4.02
N TYR A 119 -9.49 4.55 4.62
CA TYR A 119 -8.19 4.34 5.25
C TYR A 119 -7.31 3.50 4.36
N LYS A 120 -6.03 3.85 4.28
CA LYS A 120 -5.03 3.14 3.48
C LYS A 120 -3.67 3.16 4.18
N VAL A 121 -2.80 2.23 3.80
CA VAL A 121 -1.39 2.27 4.23
C VAL A 121 -0.73 3.53 3.67
N GLN A 122 0.00 4.25 4.52
CA GLN A 122 0.88 5.35 4.12
C GLN A 122 2.16 4.76 3.51
N LYS A 123 2.41 5.03 2.23
CA LYS A 123 3.64 4.62 1.56
C LYS A 123 4.84 5.26 2.26
N GLN A 124 5.87 4.46 2.50
CA GLN A 124 7.10 4.88 3.17
C GLN A 124 8.29 4.12 2.61
N VAL A 125 9.47 4.73 2.68
CA VAL A 125 10.74 4.12 2.33
C VAL A 125 11.49 3.84 3.63
N CYS A 126 11.90 2.59 3.80
CA CYS A 126 12.66 2.14 4.96
C CYS A 126 14.09 1.80 4.55
N VAL A 127 15.06 2.40 5.24
CA VAL A 127 16.48 2.13 5.04
C VAL A 127 17.02 1.50 6.32
N MET A 128 17.63 0.33 6.19
CA MET A 128 18.28 -0.33 7.31
C MET A 128 19.78 0.00 7.32
N GLU A 129 20.29 0.35 8.49
CA GLU A 129 21.72 0.58 8.70
C GLU A 129 22.47 -0.76 8.76
N ALA A 130 23.22 -1.05 7.69
CA ALA A 130 23.95 -2.30 7.51
C ALA A 130 25.40 -2.21 7.99
N LEU A 131 25.92 -1.02 8.32
CA LEU A 131 27.31 -0.89 8.76
C LEU A 131 27.51 -1.53 10.14
N PRO A 132 28.47 -2.46 10.27
CA PRO A 132 28.65 -3.26 11.48
C PRO A 132 29.13 -2.45 12.69
N ASP A 133 29.74 -1.28 12.47
CA ASP A 133 30.40 -0.46 13.50
C ASP A 133 29.62 0.81 13.87
N THR A 134 28.32 0.85 13.57
CA THR A 134 27.47 2.00 13.92
C THR A 134 26.53 1.69 15.09
N PRO A 135 26.17 2.69 15.91
CA PRO A 135 25.15 2.52 16.97
C PRO A 135 23.76 2.12 16.43
N GLY A 136 23.51 2.38 15.14
CA GLY A 136 22.24 2.09 14.47
C GLY A 136 22.21 0.73 13.78
N LYS A 137 23.23 -0.12 13.92
CA LYS A 137 23.30 -1.42 13.26
C LYS A 137 21.98 -2.20 13.38
N LEU A 138 21.47 -2.71 12.26
CA LEU A 138 20.21 -3.46 12.16
C LEU A 138 18.97 -2.69 12.66
N THR A 139 19.03 -1.36 12.68
CA THR A 139 17.85 -0.52 12.85
C THR A 139 17.36 -0.04 11.50
N ALA A 140 16.04 -0.01 11.32
CA ALA A 140 15.39 0.54 10.15
C ALA A 140 14.89 1.95 10.45
N ARG A 141 15.14 2.89 9.54
CA ARG A 141 14.57 4.24 9.55
C ARG A 141 13.63 4.38 8.37
N CYS A 142 12.40 4.75 8.65
CA CYS A 142 11.37 4.91 7.63
C CYS A 142 10.95 6.37 7.49
N THR A 143 10.72 6.81 6.26
CA THR A 143 10.17 8.14 5.97
C THR A 143 9.10 8.03 4.90
N SER A 144 8.00 8.77 5.10
CA SER A 144 6.98 9.00 4.07
C SER A 144 7.34 10.18 3.16
N ASP A 145 8.34 10.97 3.55
CA ASP A 145 8.89 12.07 2.75
C ASP A 145 10.10 11.57 1.98
N TYR A 146 9.89 11.24 0.72
CA TYR A 146 10.91 10.79 -0.22
C TYR A 146 10.55 11.23 -1.63
N THR A 147 11.56 11.38 -2.49
CA THR A 147 11.38 11.70 -3.90
C THR A 147 11.69 10.47 -4.74
N GLU A 148 10.77 10.10 -5.64
CA GLU A 148 10.95 9.04 -6.62
C GLU A 148 11.23 9.70 -7.97
N SER A 149 12.43 9.48 -8.50
CA SER A 149 12.86 10.01 -9.79
C SER A 149 12.26 9.19 -10.94
N ILE A 150 12.23 9.76 -12.15
CA ILE A 150 11.67 9.11 -13.35
C ILE A 150 12.39 7.80 -13.68
N ASP A 151 13.66 7.68 -13.29
CA ASP A 151 14.49 6.48 -13.45
C ASP A 151 14.32 5.43 -12.33
N GLY A 152 13.37 5.65 -11.41
CA GLY A 152 13.14 4.77 -10.26
C GLY A 152 14.07 5.04 -9.07
N THR A 153 14.97 6.03 -9.14
CA THR A 153 15.86 6.36 -8.04
C THR A 153 15.08 7.01 -6.89
N ILE A 154 15.18 6.42 -5.71
CA ILE A 154 14.58 6.94 -4.48
C ILE A 154 15.59 7.81 -3.74
N SER A 155 15.22 9.07 -3.47
CA SER A 155 15.97 10.00 -2.63
C SER A 155 15.22 10.22 -1.32
N VAL A 156 15.90 9.95 -0.20
CA VAL A 156 15.40 10.24 1.15
C VAL A 156 16.14 11.46 1.71
N PRO A 157 15.43 12.43 2.33
CA PRO A 157 16.07 13.56 3.00
C PRO A 157 17.10 13.04 4.01
N GLY A 158 18.35 13.47 3.86
CA GLY A 158 19.40 13.11 4.81
C GLY A 158 19.07 13.66 6.21
N PRO A 159 19.68 13.12 7.28
CA PRO A 159 19.44 13.55 8.67
C PRO A 159 19.93 14.99 8.99
N GLY A 160 19.97 15.92 8.03
CA GLY A 160 20.51 17.27 8.21
C GLY A 160 19.94 18.36 7.30
N SER A 161 18.92 18.12 6.47
CA SER A 161 18.28 19.17 5.65
C SER A 161 16.98 19.68 6.26
N GLY A 162 17.00 20.00 7.55
CA GLY A 162 16.04 20.95 8.09
C GLY A 162 16.47 22.34 7.62
N THR A 163 15.93 22.81 6.50
CA THR A 163 15.94 24.26 6.23
C THR A 163 15.29 24.91 7.46
N PRO A 164 15.93 25.89 8.13
CA PRO A 164 15.29 26.59 9.22
C PRO A 164 13.97 27.15 8.68
N ALA A 165 12.87 26.93 9.39
CA ALA A 165 11.64 27.65 9.14
C ALA A 165 11.97 29.14 9.16
N GLU A 166 11.96 29.76 7.98
CA GLU A 166 11.95 31.21 7.85
C GLU A 166 10.61 31.68 8.41
N ASN A 167 10.60 31.95 9.72
CA ASN A 167 9.53 32.67 10.37
C ASN A 167 9.56 34.10 9.83
N GLY A 168 8.85 34.33 8.72
CA GLY A 168 8.46 35.65 8.26
C GLY A 168 7.34 36.18 9.13
N LEU A 169 7.69 37.14 9.99
CA LEU A 169 6.80 38.13 10.59
C LEU A 169 6.11 38.97 9.51
#